data_AF-A0A7Y8LAB0-F1
#
_entry.id   AF-A0A7Y8LAB0-F1
#
_cell.length_a   1.000
_cell.length_b   1.000
_cell.length_c   1.000
_cell.angle_alpha   90.00
_cell.angle_beta   90.00
_cell.angle_gamma   90.00
#
_symmetry.space_group_name_H-M   'P 1'
#
loop_
_entity.id
_entity.type
_entity.pdbx_description
1 polymer ?
#
loop_
_entity_poly.entity_id
_entity_poly.type
_entity_poly.pdbx_seq_one_letter_code
_entity_poly.pdbx_strand_id
1 'polypeptide(L)'
;MQAGFTALEAGLVRAKNSINVAMKNFSDTLFSLIGFYIIGFGIMFGVSIDGLFGSSAFLLEGKSEPYDYAYFIFQAVFAGTAATIVSGAIAERMKFEGYLISSIMISVLIYPVFGHWVWNADGWLAKSGFVDFAGSTVVHSIGGWVGLAGAIILGARIGKFDENGKPRDILGYSIQTSVVGVFILWFGWFGFNGGSTLVADGSVAKIIVNTILSGAIGGIVCLMLSKIID
;
A
#
# COMPACT_ATOMS: atom_id res chain seq x y z
N MET A 1 6.92 -3.65 -6.33
CA MET A 1 5.52 -4.04 -6.03
C MET A 1 4.50 -3.36 -6.94
N GLN A 2 4.67 -2.07 -7.31
CA GLN A 2 3.71 -1.33 -8.15
C GLN A 2 3.27 -2.05 -9.43
N ALA A 3 4.20 -2.59 -10.23
CA ALA A 3 3.83 -3.38 -11.42
C ALA A 3 2.97 -4.62 -11.09
N GLY A 4 3.16 -5.20 -9.91
CA GLY A 4 2.36 -6.31 -9.40
C GLY A 4 0.94 -5.89 -9.04
N PHE A 5 0.76 -4.71 -8.41
CA PHE A 5 -0.57 -4.13 -8.17
C PHE A 5 -1.28 -3.83 -9.50
N THR A 6 -0.59 -3.19 -10.44
CA THR A 6 -1.14 -2.94 -11.79
C THR A 6 -1.65 -4.21 -12.44
N ALA A 7 -0.85 -5.28 -12.47
CA ALA A 7 -1.25 -6.55 -13.08
C ALA A 7 -2.38 -7.25 -12.31
N LEU A 8 -2.30 -7.27 -10.97
CA LEU A 8 -3.32 -7.85 -10.10
C LEU A 8 -4.67 -7.18 -10.32
N GLU A 9 -4.71 -5.86 -10.18
CA GLU A 9 -5.95 -5.09 -10.24
C GLU A 9 -6.51 -5.02 -11.64
N ALA A 10 -5.67 -4.79 -12.66
CA ALA A 10 -6.13 -4.76 -14.03
C ALA A 10 -6.79 -6.09 -14.40
N GLY A 11 -6.18 -7.22 -14.04
CA GLY A 11 -6.71 -8.55 -14.32
C GLY A 11 -8.05 -8.87 -13.62
N LEU A 12 -8.29 -8.30 -12.44
CA LEU A 12 -9.49 -8.51 -11.63
C LEU A 12 -10.67 -7.59 -11.98
N VAL A 13 -10.46 -6.54 -12.78
CA VAL A 13 -11.56 -5.70 -13.28
C VAL A 13 -12.09 -6.17 -14.63
N ARG A 14 -13.28 -5.67 -15.02
CA ARG A 14 -13.83 -5.92 -16.37
C ARG A 14 -12.92 -5.32 -17.43
N ALA A 15 -12.82 -5.96 -18.59
CA ALA A 15 -11.92 -5.58 -19.68
C ALA A 15 -12.00 -4.09 -20.06
N LYS A 16 -13.22 -3.52 -20.08
CA LYS A 16 -13.45 -2.10 -20.39
C LYS A 16 -12.78 -1.11 -19.43
N ASN A 17 -12.39 -1.56 -18.24
CA ASN A 17 -11.80 -0.73 -17.18
C ASN A 17 -10.32 -1.00 -16.94
N SER A 18 -9.72 -2.01 -17.59
CA SER A 18 -8.33 -2.42 -17.32
C SER A 18 -7.32 -1.29 -17.58
N ILE A 19 -7.50 -0.55 -18.68
CA ILE A 19 -6.65 0.60 -19.02
C ILE A 19 -6.78 1.71 -17.96
N ASN A 20 -8.00 1.98 -17.47
CA ASN A 20 -8.21 2.99 -16.43
C ASN A 20 -7.48 2.62 -15.13
N VAL A 21 -7.52 1.35 -14.73
CA VAL A 21 -6.81 0.85 -13.54
C VAL A 21 -5.30 0.94 -13.71
N ALA A 22 -4.77 0.57 -14.88
CA ALA A 22 -3.34 0.68 -15.15
C ALA A 22 -2.86 2.15 -15.11
N MET A 23 -3.64 3.07 -15.69
CA MET A 23 -3.35 4.50 -15.62
C MET A 23 -3.41 5.04 -14.18
N LYS A 24 -4.34 4.54 -13.35
CA LYS A 24 -4.41 4.90 -11.93
C LYS A 24 -3.17 4.45 -11.18
N ASN A 25 -2.78 3.18 -11.29
CA ASN A 25 -1.56 2.66 -10.66
C ASN A 25 -0.30 3.41 -11.11
N PHE A 26 -0.18 3.73 -12.40
CA PHE A 26 0.95 4.52 -12.86
C PHE A 26 0.95 5.93 -12.27
N SER A 27 -0.21 6.59 -12.27
CA SER A 27 -0.32 7.97 -11.82
C SER A 27 -0.18 8.10 -10.30
N ASP A 28 -0.75 7.18 -9.51
CA ASP A 28 -0.57 7.20 -8.04
C ASP A 28 0.90 7.18 -7.68
N THR A 29 1.71 6.39 -8.39
CA THR A 29 3.13 6.25 -8.08
C THR A 29 3.83 7.59 -8.27
N LEU A 30 3.52 8.32 -9.34
CA LEU A 30 4.09 9.64 -9.59
C LEU A 30 3.67 10.63 -8.49
N PHE A 31 2.39 10.74 -8.21
CA PHE A 31 1.86 11.73 -7.26
C PHE A 31 2.19 11.37 -5.80
N SER A 32 2.22 10.09 -5.45
CA SER A 32 2.59 9.63 -4.11
C SER A 32 4.06 9.88 -3.83
N LEU A 33 4.95 9.58 -4.79
CA LEU A 33 6.39 9.82 -4.64
C LEU A 33 6.69 11.31 -4.50
N ILE A 34 6.11 12.15 -5.35
CA ILE A 34 6.31 13.60 -5.28
C ILE A 34 5.66 14.19 -4.02
N GLY A 35 4.44 13.80 -3.67
CA GLY A 35 3.79 14.26 -2.43
C GLY A 35 4.57 13.88 -1.19
N PHE A 36 5.05 12.63 -1.13
CA PHE A 36 5.87 12.16 -0.02
C PHE A 36 7.23 12.87 0.03
N TYR A 37 7.87 13.14 -1.12
CA TYR A 37 9.10 13.93 -1.19
C TYR A 37 8.93 15.35 -0.63
N ILE A 38 7.91 16.08 -1.10
CA ILE A 38 7.73 17.50 -0.74
C ILE A 38 7.32 17.63 0.73
N ILE A 39 6.34 16.85 1.18
CA ILE A 39 5.69 17.02 2.49
C ILE A 39 5.80 15.76 3.35
N GLY A 40 5.43 14.60 2.80
CA GLY A 40 5.17 13.41 3.60
C GLY A 40 6.37 12.90 4.41
N PHE A 41 7.57 12.93 3.84
CA PHE A 41 8.78 12.52 4.54
C PHE A 41 9.06 13.40 5.76
N GLY A 42 8.86 14.72 5.62
CA GLY A 42 9.04 15.66 6.73
C GLY A 42 8.01 15.47 7.84
N ILE A 43 6.75 15.24 7.49
CA ILE A 43 5.70 14.90 8.46
C ILE A 43 6.01 13.57 9.18
N MET A 44 6.54 12.57 8.48
CA MET A 44 6.77 11.24 9.04
C MET A 44 8.05 11.17 9.88
N PHE A 45 9.16 11.75 9.40
CA PHE A 45 10.50 11.55 9.95
C PHE A 45 11.23 12.84 10.34
N GLY A 46 10.59 14.00 10.21
CA GLY A 46 11.09 15.26 10.73
C GLY A 46 11.13 15.31 12.26
N VAL A 47 11.63 16.43 12.80
CA VAL A 47 11.65 16.70 14.24
C VAL A 47 10.22 16.62 14.79
N SER A 48 10.02 15.79 15.80
CA SER A 48 8.70 15.51 16.34
C SER A 48 8.15 16.66 17.16
N ILE A 49 6.89 17.02 16.92
CA ILE A 49 6.07 17.87 17.78
C ILE A 49 5.15 16.95 18.60
N ASP A 50 5.44 16.84 19.89
CA ASP A 50 4.66 16.07 20.88
C ASP A 50 4.39 14.60 20.50
N GLY A 51 5.20 14.00 19.63
CA GLY A 51 5.00 12.63 19.15
C GLY A 51 3.88 12.48 18.11
N LEU A 52 3.32 13.59 17.61
CA LEU A 52 2.13 13.59 16.74
C LEU A 52 2.47 13.76 15.26
N PHE A 53 3.43 14.61 14.91
CA PHE A 53 3.88 14.82 13.53
C PHE A 53 5.25 15.51 13.50
N GLY A 54 5.94 15.39 12.37
CA GLY A 54 7.24 16.01 12.11
C GLY A 54 7.13 17.44 11.57
N SER A 55 8.10 18.29 11.91
CA SER A 55 8.12 19.71 11.56
C SER A 55 9.35 20.17 10.77
N SER A 56 10.13 19.23 10.24
CA SER A 56 11.36 19.51 9.47
C SER A 56 11.58 18.45 8.39
N ALA A 57 12.68 18.54 7.63
CA ALA A 57 13.01 17.62 6.54
C ALA A 57 12.01 17.59 5.37
N PHE A 58 11.19 18.63 5.23
CA PHE A 58 10.42 18.89 4.01
C PHE A 58 11.37 19.06 2.82
N LEU A 59 11.02 18.52 1.66
CA LEU A 59 11.92 18.48 0.49
C LEU A 59 13.29 17.83 0.75
N LEU A 60 13.40 17.01 1.80
CA LEU A 60 14.66 16.46 2.32
C LEU A 60 15.65 17.54 2.80
N GLU A 61 15.15 18.70 3.24
CA GLU A 61 16.00 19.75 3.82
C GLU A 61 16.80 19.20 5.03
N GLY A 62 18.10 19.48 5.05
CA GLY A 62 19.01 19.00 6.09
C GLY A 62 19.37 17.51 5.98
N LYS A 63 19.02 16.84 4.88
CA LYS A 63 19.45 15.48 4.55
C LYS A 63 20.57 15.53 3.51
N SER A 64 21.70 14.93 3.81
CA SER A 64 22.90 14.99 2.95
C SER A 64 23.63 13.67 2.83
N GLU A 65 23.39 12.72 3.74
CA GLU A 65 24.13 11.48 3.78
C GLU A 65 23.55 10.46 2.79
N PRO A 66 24.38 9.57 2.19
CA PRO A 66 23.90 8.49 1.32
C PRO A 66 22.77 7.66 1.94
N TYR A 67 22.84 7.43 3.25
CA TYR A 67 21.81 6.73 4.01
C TYR A 67 20.47 7.48 3.99
N ASP A 68 20.47 8.81 4.09
CA ASP A 68 19.22 9.59 4.08
C ASP A 68 18.45 9.40 2.77
N TYR A 69 19.14 9.41 1.63
CA TYR A 69 18.52 9.21 0.33
C TYR A 69 18.03 7.77 0.14
N ALA A 70 18.79 6.78 0.61
CA ALA A 70 18.37 5.38 0.60
C ALA A 70 17.12 5.17 1.48
N TYR A 71 17.11 5.76 2.67
CA TYR A 71 15.99 5.71 3.60
C TYR A 71 14.76 6.41 3.03
N PHE A 72 14.93 7.59 2.42
CA PHE A 72 13.84 8.29 1.73
C PHE A 72 13.23 7.42 0.63
N ILE A 73 14.02 6.88 -0.30
CA ILE A 73 13.50 6.07 -1.40
C ILE A 73 12.77 4.83 -0.85
N PHE A 74 13.34 4.17 0.16
CA PHE A 74 12.73 3.01 0.80
C PHE A 74 11.35 3.35 1.39
N GLN A 75 11.24 4.47 2.10
CA GLN A 75 9.97 4.91 2.71
C GLN A 75 8.98 5.47 1.67
N ALA A 76 9.46 6.11 0.61
CA ALA A 76 8.63 6.68 -0.44
C ALA A 76 7.88 5.59 -1.22
N VAL A 77 8.52 4.44 -1.48
CA VAL A 77 7.85 3.31 -2.13
C VAL A 77 6.85 2.61 -1.21
N PHE A 78 7.01 2.69 0.12
CA PHE A 78 6.01 2.25 1.10
C PHE A 78 4.78 3.16 1.09
N ALA A 79 4.99 4.49 1.06
CA ALA A 79 3.91 5.47 0.92
C ALA A 79 3.09 5.23 -0.37
N GLY A 80 3.77 5.00 -1.49
CA GLY A 80 3.11 4.63 -2.75
C GLY A 80 2.36 3.29 -2.67
N THR A 81 2.87 2.33 -1.91
CA THR A 81 2.16 1.06 -1.66
C THR A 81 0.89 1.28 -0.83
N ALA A 82 0.93 2.14 0.19
CA ALA A 82 -0.27 2.47 0.96
C ALA A 82 -1.35 3.14 0.09
N ALA A 83 -0.93 4.06 -0.80
CA ALA A 83 -1.83 4.74 -1.72
C ALA A 83 -2.45 3.77 -2.76
N THR A 84 -1.64 2.89 -3.35
CA THR A 84 -2.11 2.02 -4.44
C THR A 84 -3.13 0.96 -3.98
N ILE A 85 -3.09 0.52 -2.71
CA ILE A 85 -4.10 -0.39 -2.12
C ILE A 85 -5.53 0.16 -2.31
N VAL A 86 -5.68 1.49 -2.30
CA VAL A 86 -6.97 2.13 -2.50
C VAL A 86 -7.48 1.90 -3.92
N SER A 87 -6.63 1.90 -4.95
CA SER A 87 -7.01 1.70 -6.36
C SER A 87 -7.90 0.48 -6.54
N GLY A 88 -7.45 -0.70 -6.10
CA GLY A 88 -8.20 -1.95 -6.22
C GLY A 88 -9.55 -1.91 -5.50
N ALA A 89 -9.58 -1.30 -4.30
CA ALA A 89 -10.80 -1.21 -3.49
C ALA A 89 -11.91 -0.42 -4.20
N ILE A 90 -11.55 0.63 -4.95
CA ILE A 90 -12.48 1.60 -5.57
C ILE A 90 -12.49 1.59 -7.12
N ALA A 91 -11.87 0.57 -7.72
CA ALA A 91 -11.79 0.37 -9.16
C ALA A 91 -13.17 0.34 -9.86
N GLU A 92 -13.21 0.73 -11.13
CA GLU A 92 -14.39 0.77 -12.02
C GLU A 92 -15.47 1.83 -11.73
N ARG A 93 -15.43 2.54 -10.59
CA ARG A 93 -16.46 3.56 -10.27
C ARG A 93 -15.95 4.89 -9.72
N MET A 94 -14.73 4.95 -9.17
CA MET A 94 -14.15 6.26 -8.82
C MET A 94 -13.68 7.01 -10.07
N LYS A 95 -14.02 8.30 -10.15
CA LYS A 95 -13.44 9.24 -11.11
C LYS A 95 -11.92 9.34 -10.91
N PHE A 96 -11.19 9.52 -12.01
CA PHE A 96 -9.72 9.58 -11.99
C PHE A 96 -9.17 10.74 -11.15
N GLU A 97 -9.75 11.93 -11.24
CA GLU A 97 -9.34 13.10 -10.43
C GLU A 97 -9.51 12.85 -8.93
N GLY A 98 -10.64 12.28 -8.53
CA GLY A 98 -10.88 11.89 -7.13
C GLY A 98 -9.83 10.90 -6.64
N TYR A 99 -9.38 10.00 -7.52
CA TYR A 99 -8.33 9.05 -7.19
C TYR A 99 -6.99 9.74 -6.95
N LEU A 100 -6.58 10.65 -7.84
CA LEU A 100 -5.34 11.39 -7.67
C LEU A 100 -5.33 12.22 -6.39
N ILE A 101 -6.44 12.90 -6.08
CA ILE A 101 -6.59 13.65 -4.83
C ILE A 101 -6.42 12.72 -3.64
N SER A 102 -7.06 11.55 -3.65
CA SER A 102 -6.93 10.57 -2.56
C SER A 102 -5.49 10.08 -2.40
N SER A 103 -4.78 9.81 -3.50
CA SER A 103 -3.38 9.37 -3.48
C SER A 103 -2.46 10.44 -2.89
N ILE A 104 -2.67 11.71 -3.25
CA ILE A 104 -1.92 12.84 -2.68
C ILE A 104 -2.22 12.96 -1.18
N MET A 105 -3.49 12.95 -0.79
CA MET A 105 -3.88 13.06 0.63
C MET A 105 -3.31 11.93 1.49
N ILE A 106 -3.26 10.71 0.93
CA ILE A 106 -2.61 9.58 1.61
C ILE A 106 -1.12 9.87 1.78
N SER A 107 -0.41 10.24 0.72
CA SER A 107 1.06 10.41 0.77
C SER A 107 1.53 11.63 1.56
N VAL A 108 0.73 12.69 1.68
CA VAL A 108 1.13 13.93 2.39
C VAL A 108 0.60 14.03 3.81
N LEU A 109 -0.49 13.33 4.14
CA LEU A 109 -1.18 13.49 5.43
C LEU A 109 -1.48 12.15 6.12
N ILE A 110 -2.35 11.31 5.55
CA ILE A 110 -2.88 10.14 6.28
C ILE A 110 -1.78 9.14 6.63
N TYR A 111 -1.01 8.71 5.63
CA TYR A 111 0.10 7.77 5.80
C TYR A 111 1.22 8.37 6.67
N PRO A 112 1.78 9.56 6.37
CA PRO A 112 2.95 10.05 7.11
C PRO A 112 2.63 10.45 8.56
N VAL A 113 1.42 10.92 8.86
CA VAL A 113 1.03 11.21 10.26
C VAL A 113 0.96 9.92 11.07
N PHE A 114 0.27 8.89 10.59
CA PHE A 114 0.22 7.61 11.30
C PHE A 114 1.60 6.94 11.35
N GLY A 115 2.36 7.03 10.25
CA GLY A 115 3.74 6.57 10.19
C GLY A 115 4.64 7.27 11.20
N HIS A 116 4.43 8.57 11.48
CA HIS A 116 5.14 9.28 12.54
C HIS A 116 4.89 8.65 13.90
N TRP A 117 3.62 8.34 14.22
CA TRP A 117 3.28 7.77 15.51
C TRP A 117 4.01 6.45 15.78
N VAL A 118 4.21 5.65 14.73
CA VAL A 118 4.71 4.27 14.82
C VAL A 118 6.21 4.12 14.54
N TRP A 119 6.74 4.85 13.55
CA TRP A 119 8.12 4.67 13.07
C TRP A 119 9.04 5.87 13.34
N ASN A 120 8.52 6.99 13.82
CA ASN A 120 9.38 7.99 14.43
C ASN A 120 9.72 7.55 15.86
N ALA A 121 10.99 7.63 16.25
CA ALA A 121 11.42 7.28 17.62
C ALA A 121 10.69 8.11 18.69
N ASP A 122 10.27 9.33 18.34
CA ASP A 122 9.52 10.20 19.23
C ASP A 122 8.00 10.03 19.15
N GLY A 123 7.50 9.23 18.21
CA GLY A 123 6.08 8.94 18.02
C GLY A 123 5.43 8.32 19.25
N TRP A 124 4.20 8.74 19.56
CA TRP A 124 3.53 8.30 20.79
C TRP A 124 3.22 6.79 20.81
N LEU A 125 2.91 6.17 19.67
CA LEU A 125 2.71 4.71 19.58
C LEU A 125 4.04 3.97 19.74
N ALA A 126 5.12 4.47 19.12
CA ALA A 126 6.46 3.94 19.30
C ALA A 126 6.88 3.95 20.77
N LYS A 127 6.68 5.09 21.47
CA LYS A 127 6.94 5.24 22.91
C LYS A 127 6.07 4.35 23.78
N SER A 128 4.88 3.99 23.31
CA SER A 128 3.97 3.06 23.99
C SER A 128 4.29 1.58 23.73
N GLY A 129 5.33 1.28 22.93
CA GLY A 129 5.74 -0.09 22.62
C GLY A 129 4.97 -0.75 21.49
N PHE A 130 4.27 0.01 20.64
CA PHE A 130 3.62 -0.53 19.44
C PHE A 130 4.66 -1.02 18.44
N VAL A 131 4.49 -2.24 17.93
CA VAL A 131 5.44 -2.87 16.99
C VAL A 131 4.76 -3.12 15.66
N ASP A 132 5.31 -2.51 14.63
CA ASP A 132 4.98 -2.81 13.24
C ASP A 132 6.28 -2.88 12.42
N PHE A 133 6.75 -4.09 12.14
CA PHE A 133 8.09 -4.30 11.58
C PHE A 133 8.23 -3.76 10.15
N ALA A 134 7.25 -4.04 9.29
CA ALA A 134 7.31 -3.71 7.86
C ALA A 134 6.05 -3.02 7.34
N GLY A 135 5.08 -2.69 8.20
CA GLY A 135 3.93 -1.86 7.81
C GLY A 135 2.64 -2.66 7.61
N SER A 136 2.44 -3.73 8.38
CA SER A 136 1.13 -4.42 8.42
C SER A 136 0.01 -3.46 8.82
N THR A 137 0.30 -2.51 9.71
CA THR A 137 -0.62 -1.44 10.07
C THR A 137 -0.34 -0.19 9.26
N VAL A 138 0.90 0.32 9.31
CA VAL A 138 1.31 1.62 8.73
C VAL A 138 1.05 1.69 7.23
N VAL A 139 1.26 0.59 6.49
CA VAL A 139 1.02 0.53 5.03
C VAL A 139 -0.31 -0.16 4.73
N HIS A 140 -0.45 -1.43 5.12
CA HIS A 140 -1.55 -2.27 4.64
C HIS A 140 -2.89 -1.92 5.28
N SER A 141 -2.92 -1.74 6.61
CA SER A 141 -4.18 -1.37 7.29
C SER A 141 -4.60 0.05 6.94
N ILE A 142 -3.67 1.02 6.89
CA ILE A 142 -3.99 2.39 6.45
C ILE A 142 -4.58 2.39 5.03
N GLY A 143 -3.93 1.75 4.07
CA GLY A 143 -4.45 1.63 2.71
C GLY A 143 -5.81 0.93 2.67
N GLY A 144 -5.98 -0.15 3.45
CA GLY A 144 -7.22 -0.90 3.58
C GLY A 144 -8.38 -0.08 4.15
N TRP A 145 -8.15 0.68 5.22
CA TRP A 145 -9.18 1.50 5.85
C TRP A 145 -9.60 2.68 4.98
N VAL A 146 -8.66 3.33 4.30
CA VAL A 146 -8.98 4.38 3.33
C VAL A 146 -9.74 3.77 2.14
N GLY A 147 -9.31 2.61 1.65
CA GLY A 147 -10.00 1.86 0.59
C GLY A 147 -11.43 1.48 0.99
N LEU A 148 -11.65 1.04 2.23
CA LEU A 148 -12.97 0.73 2.77
C LEU A 148 -13.84 1.97 2.85
N ALA A 149 -13.34 3.08 3.40
CA ALA A 149 -14.08 4.34 3.45
C ALA A 149 -14.49 4.79 2.04
N GLY A 150 -13.56 4.71 1.08
CA GLY A 150 -13.85 4.99 -0.33
C GLY A 150 -14.92 4.05 -0.91
N ALA A 151 -14.86 2.75 -0.61
CA ALA A 151 -15.84 1.78 -1.08
C ALA A 151 -17.25 2.03 -0.49
N ILE A 152 -17.34 2.43 0.78
CA ILE A 152 -18.60 2.80 1.44
C ILE A 152 -19.21 4.04 0.79
N ILE A 153 -18.42 5.10 0.60
CA ILE A 153 -18.90 6.38 0.06
C ILE A 153 -19.31 6.25 -1.42
N LEU A 154 -18.53 5.54 -2.24
CA LEU A 154 -18.83 5.34 -3.66
C LEU A 154 -19.97 4.33 -3.88
N GLY A 155 -20.19 3.44 -2.92
CA GLY A 155 -21.16 2.37 -3.01
C GLY A 155 -20.77 1.24 -3.97
N ALA A 156 -21.74 0.35 -4.19
CA ALA A 156 -21.58 -0.85 -4.99
C ALA A 156 -21.35 -0.54 -6.47
N ARG A 157 -20.57 -1.40 -7.13
CA ARG A 157 -20.44 -1.37 -8.60
C ARG A 157 -21.80 -1.62 -9.26
N ILE A 158 -22.08 -0.92 -10.36
CA ILE A 158 -23.25 -1.17 -11.18
C ILE A 158 -23.24 -2.64 -11.63
N GLY A 159 -24.34 -3.34 -11.34
CA GLY A 159 -24.53 -4.77 -11.62
C GLY A 159 -23.99 -5.72 -10.55
N LYS A 160 -23.44 -5.22 -9.42
CA LYS A 160 -22.94 -6.08 -8.34
C LYS A 160 -24.07 -6.76 -7.55
N PHE A 161 -25.24 -6.14 -7.48
CA PHE A 161 -26.43 -6.69 -6.83
C PHE A 161 -27.59 -6.72 -7.82
N ASP A 162 -28.46 -7.72 -7.72
CA ASP A 162 -29.72 -7.77 -8.46
C ASP A 162 -30.82 -6.92 -7.81
N GLU A 163 -32.02 -6.94 -8.42
CA GLU A 163 -33.19 -6.18 -7.93
C GLU A 163 -33.65 -6.60 -6.52
N ASN A 164 -33.30 -7.81 -6.08
CA ASN A 164 -33.57 -8.32 -4.74
C ASN A 164 -32.39 -8.12 -3.77
N GLY A 165 -31.34 -7.41 -4.20
CA GLY A 165 -30.13 -7.20 -3.41
C GLY A 165 -29.20 -8.42 -3.33
N LYS A 166 -29.42 -9.48 -4.12
CA LYS A 166 -28.55 -10.65 -4.14
C LYS A 166 -27.23 -10.32 -4.86
N PRO A 167 -26.07 -10.68 -4.31
CA PRO A 167 -24.78 -10.49 -4.97
C PRO A 167 -24.71 -11.24 -6.31
N ARG A 168 -24.14 -10.57 -7.32
CA ARG A 168 -23.73 -11.15 -8.61
C ARG A 168 -22.21 -11.12 -8.73
N ASP A 169 -21.67 -12.12 -9.43
CA ASP A 169 -20.24 -12.14 -9.72
C ASP A 169 -19.90 -11.20 -10.87
N ILE A 170 -18.83 -10.43 -10.66
CA ILE A 170 -18.21 -9.61 -11.69
C ILE A 170 -16.86 -10.24 -11.94
N LEU A 171 -16.77 -11.00 -13.03
CA LEU A 171 -15.54 -11.69 -13.41
C LEU A 171 -14.48 -10.69 -13.90
N GLY A 172 -13.23 -10.93 -13.48
CA GLY A 172 -12.07 -10.22 -13.99
C GLY A 172 -11.80 -10.57 -15.44
N TYR A 173 -11.17 -9.67 -16.19
CA TYR A 173 -10.89 -9.91 -17.62
C TYR A 173 -9.80 -10.98 -17.83
N SER A 174 -8.86 -11.11 -16.89
CA SER A 174 -7.73 -12.04 -17.00
C SER A 174 -7.22 -12.44 -15.61
N ILE A 175 -7.63 -13.63 -15.18
CA ILE A 175 -7.12 -14.25 -13.97
C ILE A 175 -5.61 -14.56 -14.11
N GLN A 176 -5.16 -14.88 -15.31
CA GLN A 176 -3.74 -15.14 -15.61
C GLN A 176 -2.89 -13.90 -15.33
N THR A 177 -3.32 -12.72 -15.80
CA THR A 177 -2.65 -11.45 -15.50
C THR A 177 -2.67 -11.16 -14.00
N SER A 178 -3.78 -11.48 -13.33
CA SER A 178 -3.91 -11.30 -11.88
C SER A 178 -2.89 -12.14 -11.12
N VAL A 179 -2.73 -13.41 -11.49
CA VAL A 179 -1.77 -14.35 -10.91
C VAL A 179 -0.32 -13.92 -11.15
N VAL A 180 0.00 -13.42 -12.36
CA VAL A 180 1.32 -12.81 -12.62
C VAL A 180 1.57 -11.64 -11.67
N GLY A 181 0.56 -10.80 -11.44
CA GLY A 181 0.61 -9.73 -10.45
C GLY A 181 0.94 -10.23 -9.04
N VAL A 182 0.29 -11.30 -8.58
CA VAL A 182 0.58 -11.95 -7.28
C VAL A 182 2.04 -12.38 -7.19
N PHE A 183 2.61 -13.03 -8.22
CA PHE A 183 4.01 -13.43 -8.20
C PHE A 183 4.98 -12.23 -8.11
N ILE A 184 4.69 -11.15 -8.86
CA ILE A 184 5.49 -9.92 -8.80
C ILE A 184 5.41 -9.26 -7.42
N LEU A 185 4.21 -9.23 -6.82
CA LEU A 185 4.02 -8.73 -5.46
C LEU A 185 4.79 -9.57 -4.45
N TRP A 186 4.66 -10.90 -4.51
CA TRP A 186 5.31 -11.81 -3.58
C TRP A 186 6.84 -11.71 -3.64
N PHE A 187 7.41 -11.60 -4.84
CA PHE A 187 8.82 -11.27 -5.03
C PHE A 187 9.19 -9.90 -4.43
N GLY A 188 8.38 -8.87 -4.71
CA GLY A 188 8.59 -7.53 -4.16
C GLY A 188 8.58 -7.48 -2.63
N TRP A 189 7.81 -8.38 -1.99
CA TRP A 189 7.75 -8.49 -0.53
C TRP A 189 9.07 -8.92 0.11
N PHE A 190 10.02 -9.49 -0.64
CA PHE A 190 11.36 -9.79 -0.14
C PHE A 190 12.11 -8.51 0.20
N GLY A 191 12.05 -7.51 -0.70
CA GLY A 191 12.61 -6.19 -0.46
C GLY A 191 11.82 -5.42 0.60
N PHE A 192 10.49 -5.55 0.59
CA PHE A 192 9.61 -4.89 1.56
C PHE A 192 9.93 -5.33 3.00
N ASN A 193 9.86 -6.63 3.30
CA ASN A 193 10.13 -7.12 4.65
C ASN A 193 11.64 -7.19 4.95
N GLY A 194 12.43 -7.73 4.02
CA GLY A 194 13.87 -7.91 4.23
C GLY A 194 14.61 -6.59 4.37
N GLY A 195 14.19 -5.54 3.64
CA GLY A 195 14.77 -4.20 3.74
C GLY A 195 14.37 -3.43 5.00
N SER A 196 13.28 -3.82 5.68
CA SER A 196 12.82 -3.16 6.92
C SER A 196 13.76 -3.36 8.12
N THR A 197 14.79 -4.20 8.00
CA THR A 197 15.90 -4.22 8.98
C THR A 197 16.74 -2.96 8.92
N LEU A 198 16.74 -2.25 7.78
CA LEU A 198 17.58 -1.08 7.47
C LEU A 198 19.10 -1.37 7.55
N VAL A 199 19.47 -2.64 7.68
CA VAL A 199 20.86 -3.14 7.73
C VAL A 199 20.98 -4.44 6.94
N ALA A 200 22.14 -4.67 6.34
CA ALA A 200 22.43 -5.88 5.56
C ALA A 200 23.25 -6.87 6.41
N ASP A 201 22.57 -7.63 7.28
CA ASP A 201 23.19 -8.67 8.10
C ASP A 201 22.45 -10.03 7.99
N GLY A 202 22.88 -11.01 8.80
CA GLY A 202 22.31 -12.36 8.78
C GLY A 202 20.82 -12.45 9.14
N SER A 203 20.23 -11.41 9.74
CA SER A 203 18.80 -11.40 10.09
C SER A 203 17.89 -11.34 8.87
N VAL A 204 18.35 -10.70 7.78
CA VAL A 204 17.61 -10.54 6.52
C VAL A 204 17.18 -11.90 5.95
N ALA A 205 18.07 -12.90 6.01
CA ALA A 205 17.78 -14.25 5.52
C ALA A 205 16.59 -14.87 6.26
N LYS A 206 16.55 -14.76 7.59
CA LYS A 206 15.45 -15.31 8.41
C LYS A 206 14.12 -14.59 8.10
N ILE A 207 14.15 -13.28 7.89
CA ILE A 207 12.97 -12.48 7.56
C ILE A 207 12.39 -12.89 6.20
N ILE A 208 13.25 -13.09 5.20
CA ILE A 208 12.82 -13.54 3.87
C ILE A 208 12.24 -14.96 3.94
N VAL A 209 12.86 -15.88 4.69
CA VAL A 209 12.31 -17.23 4.92
C VAL A 209 10.90 -17.16 5.52
N ASN A 210 10.70 -16.36 6.57
CA ASN A 210 9.40 -16.17 7.18
C ASN A 210 8.38 -15.58 6.20
N THR A 211 8.79 -14.63 5.37
CA THR A 211 7.94 -13.97 4.35
C THR A 211 7.45 -14.98 3.30
N ILE A 212 8.35 -15.83 2.78
CA ILE A 212 8.01 -16.86 1.80
C ILE A 212 7.09 -17.91 2.41
N LEU A 213 7.46 -18.46 3.57
CA LEU A 213 6.66 -19.51 4.22
C LEU A 213 5.26 -19.01 4.59
N SER A 214 5.15 -17.76 5.07
CA SER A 214 3.84 -17.16 5.39
C SER A 214 2.95 -17.04 4.16
N GLY A 215 3.49 -16.54 3.04
CA GLY A 215 2.74 -16.46 1.77
C GLY A 215 2.33 -17.83 1.24
N ALA A 216 3.22 -18.82 1.30
CA ALA A 216 2.95 -20.17 0.84
C ALA A 216 1.85 -20.86 1.67
N ILE A 217 1.95 -20.79 3.01
CA ILE A 217 0.94 -21.36 3.91
C ILE A 217 -0.41 -20.65 3.74
N GLY A 218 -0.41 -19.31 3.62
CA GLY A 218 -1.63 -18.56 3.34
C GLY A 218 -2.32 -19.01 2.05
N GLY A 219 -1.56 -19.21 0.97
CA GLY A 219 -2.07 -19.74 -0.29
C GLY A 219 -2.66 -21.16 -0.18
N ILE A 220 -1.96 -22.06 0.53
CA ILE A 220 -2.44 -23.43 0.77
C ILE A 220 -3.76 -23.42 1.56
N VAL A 221 -3.83 -22.62 2.63
CA VAL A 221 -5.05 -22.50 3.45
C VAL A 221 -6.21 -21.97 2.61
N CYS A 222 -5.99 -20.94 1.78
CA CYS A 222 -7.02 -20.44 0.86
C CYS A 222 -7.50 -21.53 -0.12
N LEU A 223 -6.60 -22.31 -0.72
CA LEU A 223 -6.97 -23.42 -1.61
C LEU A 223 -7.79 -24.51 -0.90
N MET A 224 -7.46 -24.80 0.36
CA MET A 224 -8.21 -25.76 1.17
C MET A 224 -9.61 -25.23 1.50
N LEU A 225 -9.71 -23.97 1.90
CA LEU A 225 -11.00 -23.33 2.25
C LEU A 225 -11.91 -23.16 1.03
N SER A 226 -11.37 -22.78 -0.13
CA SER A 226 -12.18 -22.66 -1.36
C SER A 226 -12.90 -23.95 -1.70
N LYS A 227 -12.26 -25.12 -1.53
CA LYS A 227 -12.92 -26.43 -1.75
C LYS A 227 -14.07 -26.76 -0.79
N ILE A 228 -14.15 -26.06 0.34
CA ILE A 228 -15.19 -26.29 1.36
C ILE A 228 -16.35 -25.31 1.16
N ILE A 229 -16.07 -24.11 0.64
CA ILE A 229 -17.02 -23.01 0.51
C ILE A 229 -17.69 -23.00 -0.89
N ASP A 230 -16.98 -23.44 -1.93
CA ASP A 230 -17.52 -23.67 -3.29
C ASP A 230 -18.29 -25.00 -3.39
#